data_AF-A0A7S1TN90-F1
#
_entry.id   AF-A0A7S1TN90-F1
#
_cell.length_a   1.000
_cell.length_b   1.000
_cell.length_c   1.000
_cell.angle_alpha   90.00
_cell.angle_beta   90.00
_cell.angle_gamma   90.00
#
_symmetry.space_group_name_H-M   'P 1'
#
loop_
_entity.id
_entity.type
_entity.pdbx_description
1 polymer ?
#
loop_
_entity_poly.entity_id
_entity_poly.type
_entity_poly.pdbx_seq_one_letter_code
_entity_poly.pdbx_strand_id
1 'polypeptide(L)'
;KFEILEFAMPSVSFRVICGGGLYVRTLIADLAKEVGSLAHLRELRRIKVGQFGLELALPQQAILSWRADMAMARMISLEHVAPALRPIVQTKGASDFGDFGLNGEREEAAESEN
;
A
#
# COMPACT_ATOMS: atom_id res chain seq x y z
N LYS A 1 2.48 -14.87 4.52
CA LYS A 1 1.59 -15.62 5.45
C LYS A 1 0.40 -16.15 4.67
N PHE A 2 0.00 -17.40 4.87
CA PHE A 2 -1.17 -18.03 4.24
C PHE A 2 -1.99 -18.75 5.33
N GLU A 3 -3.31 -18.59 5.31
CA GLU A 3 -4.20 -19.08 6.38
C GLU A 3 -5.53 -19.53 5.75
N ILE A 4 -5.91 -20.79 5.95
CA ILE A 4 -7.22 -21.31 5.52
C ILE A 4 -8.26 -20.85 6.54
N LEU A 5 -9.34 -20.24 6.06
CA LEU A 5 -10.43 -19.72 6.89
C LEU A 5 -11.59 -20.72 6.94
N GLU A 6 -11.91 -21.35 5.82
CA GLU A 6 -13.01 -22.29 5.70
C GLU A 6 -12.73 -23.31 4.60
N PHE A 7 -13.13 -24.55 4.83
CA PHE A 7 -13.03 -25.64 3.87
C PHE A 7 -14.37 -26.36 3.81
N ALA A 8 -15.17 -26.04 2.79
CA ALA A 8 -16.53 -26.55 2.60
C ALA A 8 -16.72 -26.89 1.12
N MET A 9 -16.34 -28.11 0.74
CA MET A 9 -16.32 -28.54 -0.66
C MET A 9 -17.65 -28.25 -1.38
N PRO A 10 -17.62 -27.71 -2.61
CA PRO A 10 -16.44 -27.49 -3.45
C PRO A 10 -15.72 -26.13 -3.22
N SER A 11 -16.00 -25.42 -2.13
CA SER A 11 -15.45 -24.08 -1.84
C SER A 11 -14.39 -24.10 -0.73
N VAL A 12 -13.35 -23.29 -0.91
CA VAL A 12 -12.30 -23.06 0.09
C VAL A 12 -12.04 -21.57 0.20
N SER A 13 -12.07 -21.04 1.41
CA SER A 13 -11.77 -19.64 1.73
C SER A 13 -10.43 -19.55 2.42
N PHE A 14 -9.58 -18.63 2.00
CA PHE A 14 -8.29 -18.40 2.63
C PHE A 14 -7.92 -16.92 2.67
N ARG A 15 -6.98 -16.59 3.55
CA ARG A 15 -6.34 -15.28 3.66
C ARG A 15 -4.87 -15.42 3.33
N VAL A 16 -4.37 -14.49 2.52
CA VAL A 16 -2.96 -14.44 2.14
C VAL A 16 -2.42 -13.03 2.30
N ILE A 17 -1.19 -12.92 2.80
CA ILE A 17 -0.38 -11.71 2.77
C ILE A 17 0.65 -11.89 1.66
N CYS A 18 0.64 -10.97 0.69
CA CYS A 18 1.50 -11.00 -0.48
C CYS A 18 2.10 -9.62 -0.77
N GLY A 19 3.23 -9.60 -1.48
CA GLY A 19 3.82 -8.38 -2.02
C GLY A 19 3.06 -7.84 -3.24
N GLY A 20 3.54 -6.69 -3.75
CA GLY A 20 3.07 -6.15 -5.03
C GLY A 20 3.35 -7.11 -6.19
N GLY A 21 2.45 -7.15 -7.17
CA GLY A 21 2.62 -7.96 -8.38
C GLY A 21 2.12 -9.40 -8.30
N LEU A 22 1.66 -9.89 -7.13
CA LEU A 22 1.06 -11.22 -7.04
C LEU A 22 -0.33 -11.26 -7.67
N TYR A 23 -0.54 -12.20 -8.59
CA TYR A 23 -1.84 -12.46 -9.20
C TYR A 23 -2.54 -13.62 -8.50
N VAL A 24 -3.50 -13.31 -7.61
CA VAL A 24 -4.23 -14.31 -6.80
C VAL A 24 -4.93 -15.38 -7.65
N ARG A 25 -5.35 -15.03 -8.88
CA ARG A 25 -5.96 -16.00 -9.80
C ARG A 25 -4.99 -17.10 -10.24
N THR A 26 -3.72 -16.75 -10.49
CA THR A 26 -2.68 -17.74 -10.84
C THR A 26 -2.38 -18.62 -9.65
N LEU A 27 -2.26 -18.02 -8.44
CA LEU A 27 -2.07 -18.77 -7.21
C LEU A 27 -3.15 -19.86 -7.02
N ILE A 28 -4.43 -19.52 -7.26
CA ILE A 28 -5.53 -20.49 -7.14
C ILE A 28 -5.41 -21.61 -8.18
N ALA A 29 -5.09 -21.27 -9.43
CA ALA A 29 -4.91 -22.26 -10.48
C ALA A 29 -3.77 -23.23 -10.16
N ASP A 30 -2.66 -22.73 -9.62
CA ASP A 30 -1.51 -23.56 -9.25
C ASP A 30 -1.80 -24.41 -8.02
N LEU A 31 -2.45 -23.86 -6.98
CA LEU A 31 -2.91 -24.64 -5.82
C LEU A 31 -3.84 -25.78 -6.24
N ALA A 32 -4.75 -25.54 -7.19
CA ALA A 32 -5.66 -26.56 -7.69
C ALA A 32 -4.93 -27.68 -8.44
N LYS A 33 -3.96 -27.33 -9.30
CA LYS A 33 -3.14 -28.30 -10.02
C LYS A 33 -2.37 -29.21 -9.07
N GLU A 34 -1.76 -28.65 -8.02
CA GLU A 34 -1.01 -29.42 -7.02
C GLU A 34 -1.88 -30.46 -6.28
N VAL A 35 -3.18 -30.18 -6.10
CA VAL A 35 -4.13 -31.14 -5.51
C VAL A 35 -4.85 -32.02 -6.54
N GLY A 36 -4.40 -32.01 -7.80
CA GLY A 36 -4.99 -32.83 -8.88
C GLY A 36 -6.39 -32.40 -9.29
N SER A 37 -6.71 -31.10 -9.16
CA SER A 37 -8.03 -30.55 -9.43
C SER A 37 -7.97 -29.28 -10.30
N LEU A 38 -9.14 -28.66 -10.50
CA LEU A 38 -9.30 -27.36 -11.13
C LEU A 38 -10.08 -26.46 -10.18
N ALA A 39 -9.61 -25.22 -10.02
CA ALA A 39 -10.32 -24.21 -9.26
C ALA A 39 -10.25 -22.86 -9.98
N HIS A 40 -11.20 -22.00 -9.65
CA HIS A 40 -11.24 -20.63 -10.12
C HIS A 40 -11.54 -19.70 -8.93
N LEU A 41 -11.16 -18.45 -9.09
CA LEU A 41 -11.48 -17.42 -8.10
C LEU A 41 -12.98 -17.11 -8.15
N ARG A 42 -13.70 -17.40 -7.06
CA ARG A 42 -15.11 -17.03 -6.89
C ARG A 42 -15.29 -15.62 -6.36
N GLU A 43 -14.53 -15.26 -5.32
CA GLU A 43 -14.59 -13.96 -4.66
C GLU A 43 -13.18 -13.54 -4.23
N LEU A 44 -12.88 -12.25 -4.35
CA LEU A 44 -11.64 -11.66 -3.83
C LEU A 44 -11.94 -10.35 -3.14
N ARG A 45 -11.57 -10.28 -1.86
CA ARG A 45 -11.63 -9.05 -1.08
C ARG A 45 -10.25 -8.68 -0.59
N ARG A 46 -9.73 -7.54 -1.06
CA ARG A 46 -8.50 -6.96 -0.53
C ARG A 46 -8.82 -6.22 0.77
N ILE A 47 -8.33 -6.74 1.88
CA ILE A 47 -8.62 -6.20 3.23
C ILE A 47 -7.56 -5.21 3.74
N LYS A 48 -6.38 -5.16 3.11
CA LYS A 48 -5.28 -4.29 3.52
C LYS A 48 -4.30 -4.00 2.37
N VAL A 49 -3.75 -2.80 2.32
CA VAL A 49 -2.63 -2.38 1.45
C VAL A 49 -1.64 -1.60 2.29
N GLY A 50 -0.44 -2.16 2.52
CA GLY A 50 0.53 -1.53 3.43
C GLY A 50 -0.10 -1.28 4.81
N GLN A 51 -0.14 -0.02 5.25
CA GLN A 51 -0.78 0.40 6.50
C GLN A 51 -2.29 0.67 6.38
N PHE A 52 -2.87 0.68 5.18
CA PHE A 52 -4.27 1.02 4.96
C PHE A 52 -5.17 -0.21 5.02
N GLY A 53 -5.97 -0.35 6.07
CA GLY A 53 -6.98 -1.38 6.19
C GLY A 53 -8.38 -0.94 5.72
N LEU A 54 -9.36 -1.82 5.89
CA LEU A 54 -10.75 -1.58 5.52
C LEU A 54 -11.42 -0.47 6.33
N GLU A 55 -10.95 -0.22 7.55
CA GLU A 55 -11.42 0.85 8.43
C GLU A 55 -11.20 2.25 7.84
N LEU A 56 -10.22 2.40 6.95
CA LEU A 56 -9.97 3.64 6.20
C LEU A 56 -10.66 3.66 4.83
N ALA A 57 -11.29 2.55 4.43
CA ALA A 57 -11.95 2.46 3.12
C ALA A 57 -13.29 3.19 3.15
N LEU A 58 -13.52 4.01 2.13
CA LEU A 58 -14.77 4.78 1.97
C LEU A 58 -15.56 4.22 0.79
N PRO A 59 -16.88 4.03 0.92
CA PRO A 59 -17.72 3.60 -0.19
C PRO A 59 -17.78 4.73 -1.24
N GLN A 60 -17.73 4.34 -2.52
CA GLN A 60 -17.75 5.29 -3.64
C GLN A 60 -18.94 6.26 -3.56
N GLN A 61 -20.13 5.76 -3.21
CA GLN A 61 -21.33 6.58 -3.10
C GLN A 61 -21.19 7.72 -2.09
N ALA A 62 -20.49 7.50 -0.97
CA ALA A 62 -20.23 8.56 -0.01
C ALA A 62 -19.34 9.64 -0.63
N ILE A 63 -18.27 9.24 -1.32
CA ILE A 63 -17.33 10.18 -1.96
C ILE A 63 -18.03 11.05 -3.00
N LEU A 64 -18.90 10.46 -3.83
CA LEU A 64 -19.61 11.17 -4.90
C LEU A 64 -20.59 12.23 -4.37
N SER A 65 -21.04 12.11 -3.12
CA SER A 65 -21.95 13.07 -2.48
C SER A 65 -21.24 14.24 -1.80
N TRP A 66 -19.90 14.23 -1.73
CA TRP A 66 -19.15 15.20 -0.95
C TRP A 66 -18.89 16.50 -1.70
N ARG A 67 -18.89 17.59 -0.94
CA ARG A 67 -18.31 18.88 -1.34
C ARG A 67 -16.79 18.84 -1.15
N ALA A 68 -16.09 19.74 -1.85
CA ALA A 68 -14.63 19.79 -1.85
C ALA A 68 -14.02 19.91 -0.43
N ASP A 69 -14.61 20.73 0.44
CA ASP A 69 -14.17 20.93 1.83
C ASP A 69 -14.25 19.63 2.65
N MET A 70 -15.34 18.89 2.50
CA MET A 70 -15.53 17.60 3.17
C MET A 70 -14.57 16.53 2.64
N ALA A 71 -14.31 16.53 1.33
CA ALA A 71 -13.35 15.61 0.71
C ALA A 71 -11.92 15.88 1.21
N MET A 72 -11.50 17.14 1.28
CA MET A 72 -10.19 17.53 1.80
C MET A 72 -9.98 17.08 3.25
N ALA A 73 -11.00 17.23 4.10
CA ALA A 73 -10.94 16.79 5.50
C ALA A 73 -10.79 15.27 5.68
N ARG A 74 -11.05 14.48 4.62
CA ARG A 74 -10.95 13.01 4.63
C ARG A 74 -9.74 12.48 3.86
N MET A 75 -8.97 13.35 3.23
CA MET A 75 -7.74 12.95 2.55
C MET A 75 -6.67 12.55 3.57
N ILE A 76 -5.90 11.52 3.22
CA ILE A 76 -4.74 11.10 3.99
C ILE A 76 -3.58 12.03 3.60
N SER A 77 -2.98 12.69 4.60
CA SER A 77 -1.81 13.54 4.37
C SER A 77 -0.64 12.73 3.78
N LEU A 78 0.13 13.36 2.90
CA LEU A 78 1.21 12.70 2.17
C LEU A 78 2.26 12.07 3.11
N GLU A 79 2.54 12.71 4.23
CA GLU A 79 3.44 12.21 5.29
C GLU A 79 2.99 10.85 5.84
N HIS A 80 1.68 10.61 5.89
CA HIS A 80 1.10 9.35 6.33
C HIS A 80 1.08 8.31 5.21
N VAL A 81 1.19 8.71 3.94
CA VAL A 81 1.22 7.77 2.82
C VAL A 81 2.56 7.10 2.67
N ALA A 82 3.63 7.85 2.89
CA ALA A 82 4.99 7.37 2.76
C ALA A 82 5.85 7.85 3.94
N PRO A 83 5.60 7.33 5.16
CA PRO A 83 6.27 7.81 6.37
C PRO A 83 7.79 7.57 6.36
N ALA A 84 8.27 6.69 5.48
CA ALA A 84 9.70 6.43 5.30
C ALA A 84 10.41 7.51 4.45
N LEU A 85 9.67 8.39 3.77
CA LEU A 85 10.27 9.49 3.02
C LEU A 85 10.62 10.63 3.96
N ARG A 86 11.88 11.10 3.90
CA ARG A 86 12.29 12.31 4.61
C ARG A 86 11.83 13.54 3.82
N PRO A 87 11.04 14.46 4.40
CA PRO A 87 10.66 15.67 3.71
C PRO A 87 11.85 16.61 3.59
N ILE A 88 12.04 17.19 2.40
CA ILE A 88 12.99 18.29 2.17
C ILE A 88 12.16 19.58 2.20
N VAL A 89 12.41 20.43 3.20
CA VAL A 89 11.71 21.71 3.36
C VAL A 89 12.58 22.83 2.79
N GLN A 90 12.07 23.54 1.79
CA GLN A 90 12.70 24.77 1.28
C GLN A 90 12.04 25.99 1.90
N THR A 91 12.83 26.89 2.47
CA THR A 91 12.36 28.20 2.93
C THR A 91 12.50 29.22 1.81
N LYS A 92 11.46 30.02 1.55
CA LYS A 92 11.51 31.12 0.58
C LYS A 92 12.66 32.07 0.94
N GLY A 93 13.71 32.09 0.11
CA GLY A 93 14.94 32.87 0.33
C GLY A 93 16.20 32.29 -0.32
N ALA A 94 16.20 30.98 -0.64
CA ALA A 94 17.29 30.38 -1.40
C ALA A 94 17.12 30.69 -2.90
N SER A 95 17.94 31.61 -3.42
CA SER A 95 18.03 31.93 -4.86
C SER A 95 18.69 30.83 -5.70
N ASP A 96 19.11 29.73 -5.11
CA ASP A 96 19.87 28.69 -5.80
C ASP A 96 18.97 27.51 -6.18
N PHE A 97 18.18 27.70 -7.23
CA PHE A 97 17.39 26.65 -7.89
C PHE A 97 18.24 25.81 -8.88
N GLY A 98 19.56 25.80 -8.70
CA GLY A 98 20.52 25.38 -9.71
C GLY A 98 21.19 24.02 -9.50
N ASP A 99 20.67 23.09 -8.69
CA ASP A 99 21.31 21.76 -8.60
C ASP A 99 20.44 20.62 -8.02
N PHE A 100 19.16 20.53 -8.36
CA PHE A 100 18.38 19.31 -8.06
C PHE A 100 18.59 18.23 -9.13
N GLY A 101 19.85 17.82 -9.30
CA GLY A 101 20.18 16.48 -9.76
C GLY A 101 20.12 15.54 -8.57
N LEU A 102 19.20 14.57 -8.58
CA LEU A 102 19.13 13.51 -7.57
C LEU A 102 20.49 12.80 -7.47
N ASN A 103 21.31 13.18 -6.49
CA ASN A 103 22.51 12.46 -6.10
C ASN A 103 22.56 12.38 -4.58
N GLY A 104 22.57 11.13 -4.11
CA GLY A 104 22.52 10.80 -2.70
C GLY A 104 23.77 11.19 -1.93
N GLU A 105 23.55 11.25 -0.62
CA GLU A 105 24.51 11.04 0.46
C GLU A 105 25.71 12.00 0.51
N ARG A 106 25.61 12.99 1.42
CA ARG A 106 26.71 13.27 2.33
C ARG A 106 26.20 13.28 3.76
N GLU A 107 26.53 12.20 4.44
CA GLU A 107 26.50 12.02 5.87
C GLU A 107 27.67 12.84 6.45
N GLU A 108 27.38 13.94 7.15
CA GLU A 108 28.38 14.61 8.01
C GLU A 108 28.06 14.22 9.45
N ALA A 109 28.82 13.23 9.93
CA ALA A 109 28.91 12.88 11.33
C ALA A 109 30.17 13.50 11.94
N ALA A 110 29.96 14.10 13.11
CA ALA A 110 30.88 14.29 14.22
C ALA A 110 31.97 15.37 14.09
N GLU A 111 31.70 16.45 14.82
CA GLU A 111 32.63 17.12 15.73
C GLU A 111 33.76 16.19 16.25
N SER A 112 35.00 16.67 16.16
CA SER A 112 35.99 16.43 17.21
C SER A 112 37.02 17.55 17.22
N GLU A 113 37.06 18.25 18.36
CA GLU A 113 38.16 19.09 18.83
C GLU A 113 39.51 18.39 18.63
N ASN A 114 40.48 19.09 18.03
CA ASN A 114 41.72 19.55 18.69
C ASN A 114 42.56 20.38 17.70
#